data_AF-A0A7S3B6A8-F1
#
_entry.id   AF-A0A7S3B6A8-F1
#
_cell.length_a   1.000
_cell.length_b   1.000
_cell.length_c   1.000
_cell.angle_alpha   90.00
_cell.angle_beta   90.00
_cell.angle_gamma   90.00
#
_symmetry.space_group_name_H-M   'P 1'
#
loop_
_entity.id
_entity.type
_entity.pdbx_description
1 polymer ?
#
loop_
_entity_poly.entity_id
_entity_poly.type
_entity_poly.pdbx_seq_one_letter_code
_entity_poly.pdbx_strand_id
1 'polypeptide(L)'
;MLEDSNWGVRYAAAEALGKLDQAVLSTHAGALLKMLEDSDEDVRRAAVEALGKLDQAVLSTHAGALLKMLEDSNWSVRRAAVEVLGKLDQAVLSMHAGALLKMLEDSNWGVRYAAAEALGKLDQAVLSMHAGALLKMLEDSN
;
A
#
# COMPACT_ATOMS: atom_id res chain seq x y z
N MET A 1 16.63 18.42 0.78
CA MET A 1 16.23 17.31 1.66
C MET A 1 15.51 16.22 0.88
N LEU A 2 14.40 16.50 0.19
CA LEU A 2 13.69 15.47 -0.61
C LEU A 2 14.45 15.04 -1.89
N GLU A 3 15.35 15.87 -2.39
CA GLU A 3 16.22 15.59 -3.54
C GLU A 3 17.70 15.43 -3.11
N ASP A 4 17.93 15.15 -1.83
CA ASP A 4 19.28 14.94 -1.32
C ASP A 4 19.90 13.69 -1.94
N SER A 5 21.20 13.68 -2.22
CA SER A 5 21.85 12.50 -2.81
C SER A 5 21.91 11.33 -1.84
N ASN A 6 21.88 11.59 -0.53
CA ASN A 6 21.88 10.56 0.50
C ASN A 6 20.47 10.01 0.74
N TRP A 7 20.26 8.71 0.46
CA TRP A 7 18.98 8.04 0.67
C TRP A 7 18.50 8.13 2.12
N GLY A 8 19.40 8.09 3.10
CA GLY A 8 19.06 8.18 4.52
C GLY A 8 18.46 9.53 4.91
N VAL A 9 18.91 10.61 4.25
CA VAL A 9 18.32 11.95 4.43
C VAL A 9 16.92 12.01 3.83
N ARG A 10 16.72 11.41 2.65
CA ARG A 10 15.40 11.31 2.01
C ARG A 10 14.45 10.42 2.83
N TYR A 11 14.92 9.28 3.31
CA TYR A 11 14.19 8.38 4.19
C TYR A 11 13.72 9.10 5.47
N ALA A 12 14.64 9.76 6.17
CA ALA A 12 14.33 10.54 7.36
C ALA A 12 13.31 11.66 7.08
N ALA A 13 13.33 12.22 5.86
CA ALA A 13 12.34 13.19 5.43
C ALA A 13 10.93 12.59 5.28
N ALA A 14 10.80 11.42 4.64
CA ALA A 14 9.52 10.71 4.57
C ALA A 14 8.99 10.35 5.97
N GLU A 15 9.87 9.85 6.85
CA GLU A 15 9.50 9.55 8.22
C GLU A 15 9.03 10.79 8.99
N ALA A 16 9.73 11.91 8.84
CA ALA A 16 9.37 13.17 9.49
C ALA A 16 8.01 13.68 9.00
N LEU A 17 7.75 13.64 7.68
CA LEU A 17 6.45 13.98 7.11
C LEU A 17 5.35 13.08 7.68
N GLY A 18 5.60 11.77 7.75
CA GLY A 18 4.66 10.82 8.36
C GLY A 18 4.44 11.00 9.87
N LYS A 19 5.19 11.86 10.58
CA LYS A 19 4.94 12.17 11.99
C LYS A 19 4.13 13.45 12.18
N LEU A 20 3.83 14.18 11.10
CA LEU A 20 3.01 15.37 11.15
C LEU A 20 1.54 15.01 11.42
N ASP A 21 0.81 15.96 12.01
CA ASP A 21 -0.64 15.86 12.14
C ASP A 21 -1.28 15.69 10.75
N GLN A 22 -2.37 14.92 10.69
CA GLN A 22 -3.03 14.54 9.44
C GLN A 22 -3.35 15.74 8.54
N ALA A 23 -3.90 16.82 9.10
CA ALA A 23 -4.22 18.03 8.35
C ALA A 23 -2.99 18.65 7.67
N VAL A 24 -1.83 18.63 8.33
CA VAL A 24 -0.58 19.16 7.78
C VAL A 24 0.02 18.17 6.79
N LEU A 25 -0.05 16.87 7.07
CA LEU A 25 0.42 15.83 6.16
C LEU A 25 -0.35 15.86 4.83
N SER A 26 -1.67 16.08 4.87
CA SER A 26 -2.51 16.18 3.68
C SER A 26 -2.06 17.27 2.72
N THR A 27 -1.62 18.43 3.22
CA THR A 27 -1.11 19.52 2.36
C THR A 27 0.25 19.21 1.74
N HIS A 28 0.97 18.22 2.28
CA HIS A 28 2.29 17.79 1.81
C HIS A 28 2.30 16.41 1.14
N ALA A 29 1.12 15.80 0.91
CA ALA A 29 1.01 14.47 0.31
C ALA A 29 1.71 14.39 -1.06
N GLY A 30 1.73 15.48 -1.83
CA GLY A 30 2.45 15.58 -3.11
C GLY A 30 3.96 15.30 -3.00
N ALA A 31 4.60 15.67 -1.87
CA ALA A 31 6.00 15.34 -1.63
C ALA A 31 6.21 13.84 -1.47
N LEU A 32 5.36 13.17 -0.70
CA LEU A 32 5.40 11.73 -0.51
C LEU A 32 5.09 10.97 -1.81
N LEU A 33 4.15 11.46 -2.62
CA LEU A 33 3.85 10.89 -3.93
C LEU A 33 5.07 10.89 -4.85
N LYS A 34 5.89 11.96 -4.84
CA LYS A 34 7.16 12.01 -5.60
C LYS A 34 8.16 10.97 -5.10
N MET A 35 8.20 10.72 -3.79
CA MET A 35 9.12 9.76 -3.17
C MET A 35 8.73 8.30 -3.43
N LEU A 36 7.53 8.02 -3.95
CA LEU A 36 7.18 6.68 -4.45
C LEU A 36 8.01 6.25 -5.64
N GLU A 37 8.64 7.19 -6.36
CA GLU A 37 9.50 6.93 -7.51
C GLU A 37 11.00 6.97 -7.14
N ASP A 38 11.33 7.00 -5.84
CA ASP A 38 12.72 7.07 -5.38
C ASP A 38 13.50 5.82 -5.79
N SER A 39 14.79 5.98 -6.09
CA SER A 39 15.67 4.85 -6.43
C SER A 39 15.83 3.86 -5.28
N ASP A 40 15.72 4.33 -4.04
CA ASP A 40 15.96 3.55 -2.83
C ASP A 40 14.64 2.98 -2.26
N GLU A 41 14.61 1.67 -2.03
CA GLU A 41 13.42 0.96 -1.54
C GLU A 41 12.95 1.42 -0.15
N ASP A 42 13.86 1.81 0.74
CA ASP A 42 13.49 2.21 2.10
C ASP A 42 12.82 3.58 2.07
N VAL A 43 13.27 4.46 1.16
CA VAL A 43 12.61 5.74 0.90
C VAL A 43 11.21 5.52 0.32
N ARG A 44 11.06 4.65 -0.69
CA ARG A 44 9.75 4.33 -1.27
C ARG A 44 8.81 3.72 -0.22
N ARG A 45 9.28 2.78 0.59
CA ARG A 45 8.52 2.15 1.66
C ARG A 45 8.07 3.18 2.70
N ALA A 46 8.98 4.03 3.17
CA ALA A 46 8.65 5.09 4.14
C ALA A 46 7.60 6.06 3.58
N ALA A 47 7.68 6.37 2.28
CA ALA A 47 6.68 7.21 1.62
C ALA A 47 5.30 6.56 1.59
N VAL A 48 5.21 5.26 1.26
CA VAL A 48 3.96 4.48 1.33
C VAL A 48 3.39 4.47 2.76
N GLU A 49 4.21 4.16 3.76
CA GLU A 49 3.80 4.11 5.16
C GLU A 49 3.32 5.48 5.66
N ALA A 50 3.98 6.56 5.26
CA ALA A 50 3.60 7.92 5.59
C ALA A 50 2.26 8.32 4.92
N LEU A 51 2.06 8.00 3.64
CA LEU A 51 0.78 8.20 2.96
C LEU A 51 -0.35 7.47 3.69
N GLY A 52 -0.09 6.26 4.20
CA GLY A 52 -1.05 5.49 4.98
C GLY A 52 -1.42 6.04 6.35
N LYS A 53 -0.92 7.22 6.73
CA LYS A 53 -1.35 7.98 7.91
C LYS A 53 -2.31 9.12 7.58
N LEU A 54 -2.50 9.42 6.29
CA LEU A 54 -3.53 10.36 5.84
C LEU A 54 -4.92 9.89 6.27
N ASP A 55 -5.84 10.84 6.43
CA ASP A 55 -7.26 10.54 6.57
C ASP A 55 -7.78 9.73 5.37
N GLN A 56 -8.72 8.82 5.63
CA GLN A 56 -9.24 7.88 4.63
C GLN A 56 -9.75 8.57 3.36
N ALA A 57 -10.44 9.72 3.51
CA ALA A 57 -10.93 10.49 2.38
C ALA A 57 -9.79 10.99 1.47
N VAL A 58 -8.68 11.46 2.05
CA VAL A 58 -7.52 11.95 1.30
C VAL A 58 -6.73 10.78 0.74
N LEU A 59 -6.49 9.73 1.54
CA LEU A 59 -5.81 8.52 1.11
C LEU A 59 -6.47 7.88 -0.11
N SER A 60 -7.80 7.87 -0.14
CA SER A 60 -8.60 7.34 -1.26
C SER A 60 -8.32 8.07 -2.57
N THR A 61 -8.04 9.37 -2.55
CA THR A 61 -7.66 10.12 -3.76
C THR A 61 -6.30 9.71 -4.33
N HIS A 62 -5.49 9.02 -3.53
CA HIS A 62 -4.15 8.55 -3.89
C HIS A 62 -4.07 7.03 -4.08
N ALA A 63 -5.21 6.31 -4.04
CA ALA A 63 -5.26 4.86 -4.21
C ALA A 63 -4.57 4.39 -5.51
N GLY A 64 -4.70 5.14 -6.60
CA GLY A 64 -4.03 4.84 -7.87
C GLY A 64 -2.50 4.82 -7.79
N ALA A 65 -1.90 5.69 -6.98
CA ALA A 65 -0.46 5.70 -6.77
C ALA A 65 -0.02 4.49 -5.92
N LEU A 66 -0.77 4.17 -4.87
CA LEU A 66 -0.51 3.01 -4.02
C LEU A 66 -0.67 1.67 -4.78
N LEU A 67 -1.62 1.59 -5.72
CA LEU A 67 -1.79 0.42 -6.58
C LEU A 67 -0.56 0.14 -7.44
N LYS A 68 0.13 1.17 -7.93
CA LYS A 68 1.39 0.98 -8.67
C LYS A 68 2.47 0.34 -7.80
N MET A 69 2.48 0.64 -6.50
CA MET A 69 3.46 0.10 -5.56
C MET A 69 3.27 -1.41 -5.30
N LEU A 70 2.15 -2.00 -5.74
CA LEU A 70 1.96 -3.46 -5.75
C LEU A 70 2.89 -4.16 -6.75
N GLU A 71 3.46 -3.44 -7.71
CA GLU A 71 4.38 -3.98 -8.72
C GLU A 71 5.85 -3.66 -8.39
N ASP A 72 6.13 -3.10 -7.20
CA ASP A 72 7.50 -2.75 -6.80
C ASP A 72 8.42 -3.97 -6.77
N SER A 73 9.68 -3.80 -7.18
CA SER A 73 10.67 -4.87 -7.18
C SER A 73 10.96 -5.38 -5.75
N ASN A 74 10.86 -4.51 -4.75
CA ASN A 74 11.10 -4.84 -3.36
C ASN A 74 9.82 -5.30 -2.65
N TRP A 75 9.85 -6.51 -2.09
CA TRP A 75 8.71 -7.11 -1.41
C TRP A 75 8.23 -6.30 -0.19
N SER A 76 9.11 -5.57 0.48
CA SER A 76 8.73 -4.77 1.65
C SER A 76 7.88 -3.56 1.25
N VAL A 77 8.17 -2.96 0.10
CA VAL A 77 7.37 -1.88 -0.50
C VAL A 77 6.01 -2.41 -0.93
N ARG A 78 5.97 -3.56 -1.64
CA ARG A 78 4.71 -4.21 -2.03
C ARG A 78 3.83 -4.52 -0.82
N ARG A 79 4.42 -5.08 0.24
CA ARG A 79 3.71 -5.38 1.49
C ARG A 79 3.13 -4.11 2.11
N ALA A 80 3.93 -3.05 2.26
CA ALA A 80 3.46 -1.78 2.80
C ALA A 80 2.30 -1.21 1.95
N ALA A 81 2.37 -1.32 0.63
CA ALA A 81 1.32 -0.87 -0.26
C ALA A 81 0.00 -1.63 -0.04
N VAL A 82 0.06 -2.96 0.11
CA VAL A 82 -1.10 -3.80 0.46
C VAL A 82 -1.70 -3.40 1.80
N GLU A 83 -0.86 -3.25 2.84
CA GLU A 83 -1.31 -2.86 4.19
C GLU A 83 -2.02 -1.49 4.17
N VAL A 84 -1.47 -0.52 3.43
CA VAL A 84 -2.03 0.83 3.30
C VAL A 84 -3.31 0.84 2.46
N LEU A 85 -3.35 0.10 1.34
CA LEU A 85 -4.58 -0.08 0.56
C LEU A 85 -5.68 -0.69 1.43
N GLY A 86 -5.35 -1.65 2.30
CA GLY A 86 -6.28 -2.24 3.27
C GLY A 86 -6.81 -1.29 4.35
N LYS A 87 -6.38 -0.03 4.39
CA LYS A 87 -6.96 1.03 5.25
C LYS A 87 -7.98 1.90 4.52
N LEU A 88 -8.09 1.77 3.20
CA LEU A 88 -9.08 2.48 2.40
C LEU A 88 -10.50 2.12 2.82
N ASP A 89 -11.44 3.04 2.60
CA ASP A 89 -12.85 2.78 2.80
C ASP A 89 -13.31 1.58 1.97
N GLN A 90 -14.25 0.82 2.53
CA GLN A 90 -14.71 -0.44 1.94
C GLN A 90 -15.13 -0.29 0.47
N ALA A 91 -15.83 0.80 0.13
CA ALA A 91 -16.25 1.08 -1.24
C ALA A 91 -15.06 1.21 -2.21
N VAL A 92 -13.98 1.87 -1.79
CA VAL A 92 -12.78 2.05 -2.60
C VAL A 92 -11.95 0.77 -2.65
N LEU A 93 -11.81 0.10 -1.51
CA LEU A 93 -11.11 -1.17 -1.42
C LEU A 93 -11.75 -2.24 -2.32
N SER A 94 -13.09 -2.31 -2.33
CA SER A 94 -13.86 -3.23 -3.17
C SER A 94 -13.61 -3.03 -4.66
N MET A 95 -13.44 -1.78 -5.13
CA MET A 95 -13.09 -1.49 -6.53
C MET A 95 -11.72 -2.06 -6.93
N HIS A 96 -10.84 -2.30 -5.95
CA HIS A 96 -9.48 -2.75 -6.15
C HIS A 96 -9.23 -4.18 -5.65
N ALA A 97 -10.29 -4.92 -5.29
CA ALA A 97 -10.19 -6.30 -4.80
C ALA A 97 -9.43 -7.22 -5.75
N GLY A 98 -9.60 -7.03 -7.07
CA GLY A 98 -8.87 -7.78 -8.10
C GLY A 98 -7.35 -7.61 -8.03
N ALA A 99 -6.85 -6.42 -7.67
CA ALA A 99 -5.42 -6.18 -7.50
C ALA A 99 -4.90 -6.89 -6.25
N LEU A 100 -5.64 -6.83 -5.14
CA LEU A 100 -5.29 -7.51 -3.89
C LEU A 100 -5.31 -9.04 -4.02
N LEU A 101 -6.23 -9.59 -4.81
CA LEU A 101 -6.26 -11.03 -5.10
C LEU A 101 -4.98 -11.51 -5.78
N LYS A 102 -4.43 -10.74 -6.72
CA LYS A 102 -3.15 -11.08 -7.35
C LYS A 102 -2.01 -11.11 -6.33
N MET A 103 -2.06 -10.29 -5.28
CA MET A 103 -1.05 -10.27 -4.23
C MET A 103 -1.06 -11.53 -3.35
N LEU A 104 -2.12 -12.35 -3.39
CA LEU A 104 -2.12 -13.68 -2.77
C LEU A 104 -1.17 -14.66 -3.46
N GLU A 105 -0.77 -14.40 -4.71
CA GLU A 105 0.18 -15.20 -5.47
C GLU A 105 1.62 -14.65 -5.37
N ASP A 106 1.84 -13.61 -4.55
CA ASP A 106 3.17 -13.00 -4.41
C ASP A 106 4.21 -14.00 -3.88
N SER A 107 5.44 -13.92 -4.37
CA SER A 107 6.53 -14.81 -3.95
C SER A 107 6.87 -14.66 -2.46
N ASN A 108 6.66 -13.47 -1.89
CA ASN A 108 6.93 -13.19 -0.49
C ASN A 108 5.70 -13.50 0.39
N TRP A 109 5.90 -14.31 1.43
CA TRP A 109 4.83 -14.72 2.34
C TRP A 109 4.19 -13.55 3.10
N GLY A 110 4.96 -12.50 3.42
CA GLY A 110 4.45 -11.33 4.14
C GLY A 110 3.51 -10.50 3.28
N VAL A 111 3.75 -10.45 1.96
CA VAL A 111 2.85 -9.79 1.01
C VAL A 111 1.55 -10.58 0.87
N ARG A 112 1.64 -11.91 0.73
CA ARG A 112 0.45 -12.80 0.70
C ARG A 112 -0.40 -12.67 1.96
N TYR A 113 0.24 -12.63 3.13
CA TYR A 113 -0.44 -12.44 4.41
C TYR A 113 -1.19 -11.11 4.46
N ALA A 114 -0.50 -10.00 4.13
CA ALA A 114 -1.13 -8.68 4.11
C ALA A 114 -2.32 -8.63 3.13
N ALA A 115 -2.22 -9.31 1.99
CA ALA A 115 -3.29 -9.37 1.00
C ALA A 115 -4.51 -10.12 1.52
N ALA A 116 -4.30 -11.26 2.19
CA ALA A 116 -5.38 -12.00 2.84
C ALA A 116 -6.07 -11.18 3.93
N GLU A 117 -5.29 -10.45 4.75
CA GLU A 117 -5.84 -9.56 5.79
C GLU A 117 -6.64 -8.40 5.18
N ALA A 118 -6.13 -7.76 4.13
CA ALA A 118 -6.83 -6.67 3.45
C ALA A 118 -8.13 -7.15 2.78
N LEU A 119 -8.10 -8.31 2.11
CA LEU A 119 -9.29 -8.92 1.50
C LEU A 119 -10.32 -9.32 2.56
N GLY A 120 -9.88 -9.80 3.75
CA GLY A 120 -10.77 -10.14 4.86
C GLY A 120 -11.60 -8.97 5.41
N LYS A 121 -11.24 -7.72 5.07
CA LYS A 121 -12.01 -6.51 5.41
C LYS A 121 -13.14 -6.21 4.41
N LEU A 122 -13.15 -6.88 3.26
CA LEU A 122 -14.20 -6.71 2.26
C LEU A 122 -15.50 -7.39 2.72
N ASP A 123 -16.63 -6.88 2.24
CA ASP A 123 -17.92 -7.49 2.53
C ASP A 123 -18.06 -8.88 1.89
N GLN A 124 -19.02 -9.64 2.42
CA GLN A 124 -19.26 -11.01 1.99
C GLN A 124 -19.67 -11.09 0.52
N ALA A 125 -20.31 -10.05 -0.03
CA ALA A 125 -20.74 -10.01 -1.42
C ALA A 125 -19.53 -9.98 -2.37
N VAL A 126 -18.56 -9.11 -2.10
CA VAL A 126 -17.33 -9.01 -2.89
C VAL A 126 -16.45 -10.25 -2.73
N LEU A 127 -16.34 -10.78 -1.50
CA LEU A 127 -15.64 -12.05 -1.27
C LEU A 127 -16.28 -13.20 -2.05
N SER A 128 -17.62 -13.26 -2.12
CA SER A 128 -18.34 -14.29 -2.88
C SER A 128 -18.09 -14.20 -4.39
N MET A 129 -17.95 -12.99 -4.94
CA MET A 129 -17.58 -12.80 -6.35
C MET A 129 -16.19 -13.37 -6.67
N HIS A 130 -15.32 -13.44 -5.65
CA HIS A 130 -13.93 -13.88 -5.78
C HIS A 130 -13.65 -15.23 -5.11
N ALA A 131 -14.69 -15.95 -4.69
CA ALA A 131 -14.57 -17.20 -3.95
C ALA A 131 -13.72 -18.25 -4.68
N GLY A 132 -13.84 -18.35 -6.01
CA GLY A 132 -13.02 -19.28 -6.79
C GLY A 132 -11.52 -18.98 -6.74
N ALA A 133 -11.13 -17.70 -6.76
CA ALA A 133 -9.74 -17.30 -6.63
C ALA A 133 -9.22 -17.58 -5.21
N LEU A 134 -10.01 -17.27 -4.19
CA LEU A 134 -9.67 -17.54 -2.79
C LEU A 134 -9.53 -19.04 -2.49
N LEU A 135 -10.43 -19.87 -3.02
CA LEU A 135 -10.40 -21.33 -2.85
C LEU A 135 -9.16 -21.96 -3.51
N LYS A 136 -8.82 -21.53 -4.73
CA LYS A 136 -7.62 -22.01 -5.41
C LYS A 136 -6.35 -21.73 -4.60
N MET A 137 -6.27 -20.58 -3.94
CA MET A 137 -5.13 -20.23 -3.08
C MET A 137 -5.02 -21.10 -1.81
N LEU A 138 -6.13 -21.62 -1.29
CA LEU A 138 -6.10 -22.59 -0.18
C LEU A 138 -5.54 -23.95 -0.61
N GLU A 139 -5.75 -24.32 -1.87
CA GLU A 139 -5.24 -25.57 -2.45
C GLU A 139 -3.75 -25.47 -2.83
N ASP A 140 -3.31 -24.30 -3.30
CA ASP A 140 -1.93 -24.03 -3.75
C ASP A 140 -0.94 -23.77 -2.58
N SER A 141 -1.38 -23.81 -1.32
CA SER A 141 -0.57 -23.52 -0.13
C SER A 141 0.35 -24.67 0.33
N ASN A 142 1.00 -25.38 -0.61
CA ASN A 142 1.93 -26.49 -0.32
C ASN A 142 3.35 -26.23 -0.88
#